data_AF-A0A833ZVJ7-F1
#
_entry.id   AF-A0A833ZVJ7-F1
#
_cell.length_a   1.000
_cell.length_b   1.000
_cell.length_c   1.000
_cell.angle_alpha   90.00
_cell.angle_beta   90.00
_cell.angle_gamma   90.00
#
_symmetry.space_group_name_H-M   'P 1'
#
loop_
_entity.id
_entity.type
_entity.pdbx_description
1 polymer ?
#
loop_
_entity_poly.entity_id
_entity_poly.type
_entity_poly.pdbx_seq_one_letter_code
_entity_poly.pdbx_strand_id
1 'polypeptide(L)'
;MDSPFPAKPAVKSMPLCHCGATSRGSKPNGDEAQLMTTRGGLKVLLHWAGPDSREPWVTFSEATLTAEEVCIHIAQKVGITPPCFNLFALFDAQAQVWLPPNHILEVSRDTNLTFHFRMRFYFRNWHGTNPQEPAVYRCGPPGAKTSSEQAEQGVPLLDSASFEYLFEQV
;
A
#
# COMPACT_ATOMS: atom_id res chain seq x y z
N MET A 1 -53.52 38.29 -28.48
CA MET A 1 -54.11 39.49 -27.87
C MET A 1 -53.22 39.90 -26.72
N ASP A 2 -52.52 40.99 -26.98
CA ASP A 2 -51.89 42.02 -26.13
C ASP A 2 -50.95 41.70 -24.96
N SER A 3 -49.76 42.27 -25.11
CA SER A 3 -48.71 42.68 -24.16
C SER A 3 -49.24 43.54 -22.99
N PRO A 4 -48.42 43.84 -21.96
CA PRO A 4 -47.49 44.98 -22.07
C PRO A 4 -46.12 44.81 -21.38
N PHE A 5 -45.09 45.35 -22.05
CA PHE A 5 -43.77 45.79 -21.52
C PHE A 5 -43.91 47.23 -20.92
N PRO A 6 -42.84 47.98 -20.48
CA PRO A 6 -41.39 47.70 -20.46
C PRO A 6 -40.54 48.15 -19.21
N ALA A 7 -39.31 47.61 -19.12
CA ALA A 7 -37.96 48.23 -18.87
C ALA A 7 -37.70 49.06 -17.56
N LYS A 8 -36.50 49.22 -16.95
CA LYS A 8 -35.06 49.02 -17.27
C LYS A 8 -34.19 49.22 -15.97
N PRO A 9 -32.83 49.32 -15.95
CA PRO A 9 -31.92 48.45 -15.17
C PRO A 9 -31.00 49.18 -14.14
N ALA A 10 -30.05 48.49 -13.50
CA ALA A 10 -28.65 48.94 -13.35
C ALA A 10 -27.73 47.91 -12.65
N VAL A 11 -26.60 47.61 -13.30
CA VAL A 11 -25.43 46.88 -12.80
C VAL A 11 -24.67 47.75 -11.80
N LYS A 12 -24.15 47.18 -10.70
CA LYS A 12 -23.23 47.89 -9.80
C LYS A 12 -21.89 47.15 -9.66
N SER A 13 -20.84 47.93 -9.91
CA SER A 13 -19.43 47.60 -10.02
C SER A 13 -18.78 47.08 -8.73
N MET A 14 -17.76 46.24 -8.90
CA MET A 14 -16.79 45.86 -7.86
C MET A 14 -15.90 47.06 -7.44
N PRO A 15 -15.38 47.07 -6.21
CA PRO A 15 -14.19 47.84 -5.85
C PRO A 15 -12.95 46.96 -5.66
N LEU A 16 -11.82 47.53 -6.06
CA LEU A 16 -10.47 46.99 -6.00
C LEU A 16 -9.91 46.87 -4.58
N CYS A 17 -9.13 45.81 -4.41
CA CYS A 17 -8.17 45.59 -3.34
C CYS A 17 -7.28 46.84 -3.11
N HIS A 18 -7.28 47.36 -1.89
CA HIS A 18 -6.26 48.31 -1.44
C HIS A 18 -5.74 47.83 -0.08
N CYS A 19 -4.51 47.34 -0.09
CA CYS A 19 -3.72 47.07 1.11
C CYS A 19 -3.16 48.40 1.62
N GLY A 20 -3.52 48.79 2.84
CA GLY A 20 -2.89 49.87 3.58
C GLY A 20 -2.36 49.32 4.90
N ALA A 21 -1.04 49.23 5.04
CA ALA A 21 -0.35 48.81 6.24
C ALA A 21 0.03 50.02 7.10
N THR A 22 -0.15 49.95 8.42
CA THR A 22 0.84 50.46 9.40
C THR A 22 0.69 49.83 10.79
N SER A 23 1.77 49.13 11.17
CA SER A 23 2.47 49.11 12.46
C SER A 23 1.86 48.48 13.72
N ARG A 24 2.50 47.35 14.09
CA ARG A 24 3.27 47.13 15.33
C ARG A 24 2.54 46.49 16.52
N GLY A 25 2.84 45.20 16.74
CA GLY A 25 2.81 44.60 18.08
C GLY A 25 2.60 43.09 18.11
N SER A 26 3.68 42.35 18.38
CA SER A 26 3.71 41.04 19.07
C SER A 26 3.37 39.75 18.30
N LYS A 27 4.44 39.03 17.92
CA LYS A 27 4.50 37.56 17.83
C LYS A 27 4.21 36.97 19.23
N PRO A 28 3.50 35.84 19.33
CA PRO A 28 4.16 34.55 19.15
C PRO A 28 3.55 33.72 18.03
N ASN A 29 4.46 33.02 17.35
CA ASN A 29 4.22 32.00 16.36
C ASN A 29 3.61 30.77 17.05
N GLY A 30 2.28 30.72 17.11
CA GLY A 30 1.57 29.48 17.33
C GLY A 30 1.46 28.76 15.99
N ASP A 31 2.54 28.08 15.57
CA ASP A 31 2.35 26.86 14.81
C ASP A 31 1.55 25.93 15.74
N GLU A 32 0.22 26.02 15.69
CA GLU A 32 -0.60 24.83 15.80
C GLU A 32 -0.28 23.99 14.56
N ALA A 33 0.93 23.42 14.56
CA ALA A 33 1.08 22.06 14.18
C ALA A 33 -0.04 21.35 14.94
N GLN A 34 -1.13 21.08 14.23
CA GLN A 34 -1.96 19.93 14.50
C GLN A 34 -0.98 18.76 14.51
N LEU A 35 -0.40 18.53 15.68
CA LEU A 35 0.06 17.26 16.13
C LEU A 35 -1.22 16.45 16.12
N MET A 36 -1.60 15.97 14.93
CA MET A 36 -2.55 14.90 14.75
C MET A 36 -2.06 13.88 15.74
N THR A 37 -2.74 13.78 16.87
CA THR A 37 -2.47 12.81 17.92
C THR A 37 -2.23 11.53 17.16
N THR A 38 -0.98 11.07 17.14
CA THR A 38 -0.62 9.83 16.47
C THR A 38 -1.31 8.78 17.30
N ARG A 39 -2.57 8.52 16.96
CA ARG A 39 -3.41 7.54 17.62
C ARG A 39 -2.66 6.25 17.41
N GLY A 40 -2.13 5.69 18.50
CA GLY A 40 -1.26 4.53 18.43
C GLY A 40 -1.93 3.41 17.65
N GLY A 41 -1.08 2.60 17.01
CA GLY A 41 -1.52 1.54 16.15
C GLY A 41 -0.36 0.74 15.59
N LEU A 42 -0.73 -0.20 14.73
CA LEU A 42 0.19 -1.04 13.99
C LEU A 42 0.35 -0.45 12.59
N LYS A 43 1.55 0.03 12.27
CA LYS A 43 1.92 0.50 10.94
C LYS A 43 2.71 -0.58 10.21
N VAL A 44 2.21 -1.04 9.07
CA VAL A 44 2.95 -1.97 8.22
C VAL A 44 3.39 -1.26 6.96
N LEU A 45 4.71 -1.10 6.81
CA LEU A 45 5.35 -0.46 5.68
C LEU A 45 5.32 -1.39 4.46
N LEU A 46 5.05 -0.81 3.30
CA LEU A 46 4.99 -1.48 2.01
C LEU A 46 6.12 -1.00 1.12
N HIS A 47 6.75 -1.92 0.38
CA HIS A 47 7.68 -1.59 -0.70
C HIS A 47 6.93 -1.10 -1.94
N TRP A 48 5.77 -1.70 -2.22
CA TRP A 48 4.87 -1.30 -3.29
C TRP A 48 3.42 -1.28 -2.79
N ALA A 49 2.70 -0.19 -3.05
CA ALA A 49 1.35 0.03 -2.54
C ALA A 49 0.25 -0.43 -3.52
N GLY A 50 0.61 -0.97 -4.67
CA GLY A 50 -0.32 -1.25 -5.77
C GLY A 50 -0.45 -0.08 -6.75
N PRO A 51 -1.15 -0.26 -7.87
CA PRO A 51 -1.26 0.74 -8.93
C PRO A 51 -2.03 2.01 -8.51
N ASP A 52 -3.00 1.86 -7.60
CA ASP A 52 -3.95 2.93 -7.25
C ASP A 52 -3.64 3.61 -5.91
N SER A 53 -2.70 3.09 -5.12
CA SER A 53 -2.43 3.59 -3.76
C SER A 53 -1.14 4.40 -3.68
N ARG A 54 -1.21 5.58 -3.05
CA ARG A 54 -0.04 6.45 -2.83
C ARG A 54 0.63 6.27 -1.47
N GLU A 55 -0.04 5.63 -0.52
CA GLU A 55 0.50 5.50 0.83
C GLU A 55 1.35 4.23 0.93
N PRO A 56 2.67 4.34 1.21
CA PRO A 56 3.56 3.17 1.30
C PRO A 56 3.43 2.46 2.65
N TRP A 57 2.23 2.45 3.24
CA TRP A 57 1.93 1.73 4.47
C TRP A 57 0.43 1.43 4.62
N VAL A 58 0.13 0.46 5.50
CA VAL A 58 -1.22 0.19 6.00
C VAL A 58 -1.21 0.34 7.51
N THR A 59 -2.20 1.04 8.04
CA THR A 59 -2.36 1.23 9.48
C THR A 59 -3.54 0.39 9.97
N PHE A 60 -3.31 -0.37 11.04
CA PHE A 60 -4.34 -1.09 11.77
C PHE A 60 -4.54 -0.41 13.13
N SER A 61 -5.78 -0.31 13.59
CA SER A 61 -6.13 0.28 14.88
C SER A 61 -7.10 -0.61 15.63
N GLU A 62 -6.93 -0.70 16.95
CA GLU A 62 -7.88 -1.33 17.88
C GLU A 62 -8.30 -2.75 17.48
N ALA A 63 -7.32 -3.65 17.32
CA ALA A 63 -7.57 -5.04 16.99
C ALA A 63 -6.51 -5.96 17.61
N THR A 64 -6.91 -7.18 17.94
CA THR A 64 -5.98 -8.29 18.16
C THR A 64 -5.97 -9.10 16.86
N LEU A 65 -4.85 -9.07 16.13
CA LEU A 65 -4.72 -9.72 14.83
C LEU A 65 -3.53 -10.67 14.83
N THR A 66 -3.64 -11.76 14.10
CA THR A 66 -2.49 -12.59 13.77
C THR A 66 -1.64 -11.93 12.67
N ALA A 67 -0.35 -12.25 12.63
CA ALA A 67 0.52 -11.82 11.53
C ALA A 67 0.00 -12.31 10.16
N GLU A 68 -0.62 -13.51 10.12
CA GLU A 68 -1.26 -14.04 8.91
C GLU A 68 -2.44 -13.18 8.44
N GLU A 69 -3.36 -12.79 9.33
CA GLU A 69 -4.49 -11.92 8.98
C GLU A 69 -4.02 -10.56 8.43
N VAL A 70 -2.98 -9.98 9.03
CA VAL A 70 -2.36 -8.75 8.54
C VAL A 70 -1.76 -8.95 7.15
N CYS A 71 -1.02 -10.05 6.94
CA CYS A 71 -0.46 -10.38 5.63
C CYS A 71 -1.53 -10.58 4.56
N ILE A 72 -2.62 -11.29 4.86
CA ILE A 72 -3.74 -11.51 3.93
C ILE A 72 -4.40 -10.18 3.56
N HIS A 73 -4.67 -9.32 4.55
CA HIS A 73 -5.28 -8.01 4.32
C HIS A 73 -4.43 -7.14 3.39
N ILE A 74 -3.11 -7.08 3.65
CA ILE A 74 -2.18 -6.31 2.83
C ILE A 74 -2.08 -6.91 1.43
N ALA A 75 -1.91 -8.23 1.32
CA ALA A 75 -1.78 -8.93 0.04
C ALA A 75 -2.99 -8.67 -0.87
N GLN A 76 -4.21 -8.76 -0.33
CA GLN A 76 -5.43 -8.43 -1.05
C GLN A 76 -5.45 -6.97 -1.51
N LYS A 77 -5.03 -6.03 -0.65
CA LYS A 77 -4.98 -4.60 -0.97
C LYS A 77 -4.00 -4.28 -2.11
N VAL A 78 -2.84 -4.95 -2.16
CA VAL A 78 -1.85 -4.73 -3.22
C VAL A 78 -2.09 -5.59 -4.47
N GLY A 79 -3.13 -6.45 -4.47
CA GLY A 79 -3.50 -7.29 -5.61
C GLY A 79 -2.71 -8.60 -5.74
N ILE A 80 -1.98 -9.01 -4.71
CA ILE A 80 -1.37 -10.34 -4.64
C ILE A 80 -2.49 -11.39 -4.58
N THR A 81 -2.36 -12.49 -5.30
CA THR A 81 -3.37 -13.55 -5.35
C THR A 81 -3.17 -14.60 -4.25
N PRO A 82 -4.23 -15.31 -3.81
CA PRO A 82 -4.13 -16.28 -2.73
C PRO A 82 -3.01 -17.35 -2.87
N PRO A 83 -2.71 -17.90 -4.07
CA PRO A 83 -1.58 -18.81 -4.25
C PRO A 83 -0.21 -18.26 -3.86
N CYS A 84 -0.07 -16.93 -3.80
CA CYS A 84 1.16 -16.21 -3.49
C CYS A 84 1.21 -15.66 -2.05
N PHE A 85 0.11 -15.71 -1.28
CA PHE A 85 0.07 -15.16 0.08
C PHE A 85 1.18 -15.73 0.98
N ASN A 86 1.41 -17.03 0.89
CA ASN A 86 2.38 -17.74 1.71
C ASN A 86 3.85 -17.39 1.40
N LEU A 87 4.12 -16.61 0.35
CA LEU A 87 5.47 -16.14 0.04
C LEU A 87 5.85 -14.91 0.90
N PHE A 88 4.86 -14.24 1.49
CA PHE A 88 5.03 -13.00 2.22
C PHE A 88 4.89 -13.20 3.73
N ALA A 89 5.57 -12.35 4.50
CA ALA A 89 5.52 -12.32 5.95
C ALA A 89 5.81 -10.91 6.49
N LEU A 90 5.62 -10.72 7.79
CA LEU A 90 5.99 -9.51 8.50
C LEU A 90 7.42 -9.59 9.03
N PHE A 91 8.20 -8.54 8.79
CA PHE A 91 9.55 -8.38 9.27
C PHE A 91 9.64 -7.19 10.23
N ASP A 92 10.19 -7.44 11.42
CA ASP A 92 10.55 -6.41 12.39
C ASP A 92 11.97 -5.92 12.08
N ALA A 93 12.09 -4.70 11.57
CA ALA A 93 13.38 -4.10 11.25
C ALA A 93 14.17 -3.66 12.49
N GLN A 94 13.53 -3.42 13.63
CA GLN A 94 14.23 -3.06 14.86
C GLN A 94 14.86 -4.29 15.50
N ALA A 95 14.08 -5.37 15.64
CA ALA A 95 14.55 -6.62 16.21
C ALA A 95 15.29 -7.52 15.20
N GLN A 96 15.23 -7.21 13.89
CA GLN A 96 15.78 -8.01 12.80
C GLN A 96 15.24 -9.45 12.77
N VAL A 97 13.94 -9.61 13.08
CA VAL A 97 13.26 -10.92 13.13
C VAL A 97 12.03 -10.95 12.25
N TRP A 98 11.70 -12.15 11.78
CA TRP A 98 10.43 -12.41 11.09
C TRP A 98 9.39 -12.91 12.08
N LEU A 99 8.18 -12.40 11.97
CA LEU A 99 7.07 -12.90 12.78
C LEU A 99 6.58 -14.26 12.23
N PRO A 100 6.30 -15.25 13.11
CA PRO A 100 5.58 -16.43 12.68
C PRO A 100 4.12 -16.06 12.34
N PRO A 101 3.46 -16.77 11.40
CA PRO A 101 2.12 -16.42 10.93
C PRO A 101 1.07 -16.42 12.06
N ASN A 102 1.25 -17.25 13.08
CA ASN A 102 0.39 -17.33 14.26
C ASN A 102 0.74 -16.31 15.37
N HIS A 103 1.67 -15.39 15.14
CA HIS A 103 2.01 -14.36 16.13
C HIS A 103 0.84 -13.41 16.33
N ILE A 104 0.44 -13.20 17.58
CA ILE A 104 -0.65 -12.30 17.96
C ILE A 104 -0.09 -10.90 18.15
N LEU A 105 -0.59 -9.95 17.35
CA LEU A 105 -0.30 -8.52 17.41
C LEU A 105 -1.41 -7.83 18.19
N GLU A 106 -1.08 -7.35 19.39
CA GLU A 106 -1.98 -6.57 20.23
C GLU A 106 -1.88 -5.08 19.86
N VAL A 107 -2.85 -4.59 19.08
CA VAL A 107 -2.85 -3.20 18.61
C VAL A 107 -3.69 -2.32 19.55
N SER A 108 -3.01 -1.58 20.42
CA SER A 108 -3.63 -0.59 21.32
C SER A 108 -3.37 0.85 20.87
N ARG A 109 -4.13 1.82 21.42
CA ARG A 109 -3.94 3.25 21.15
C ARG A 109 -2.65 3.84 21.71
N ASP A 110 -1.99 3.10 22.60
CA ASP A 110 -0.76 3.54 23.29
C ASP A 110 0.50 2.86 22.70
N THR A 111 0.31 1.84 21.88
CA THR A 111 1.40 1.10 21.21
C THR A 111 1.62 1.59 19.79
N ASN A 112 2.88 1.86 19.43
CA ASN A 112 3.29 2.17 18.06
C ASN A 112 4.18 1.05 17.52
N LEU A 113 3.56 0.04 16.90
CA LEU A 113 4.27 -1.08 16.29
C LEU A 113 4.53 -0.76 14.81
N THR A 114 5.75 -1.05 14.33
CA THR A 114 6.10 -0.87 12.92
C THR A 114 6.76 -2.12 12.37
N PHE A 115 6.19 -2.69 11.30
CA PHE A 115 6.75 -3.84 10.59
C PHE A 115 6.82 -3.57 9.09
N HIS A 116 7.55 -4.40 8.36
CA HIS A 116 7.58 -4.42 6.91
C HIS A 116 6.86 -5.65 6.39
N PHE A 117 5.94 -5.47 5.43
CA PHE A 117 5.42 -6.59 4.65
C PHE A 117 6.46 -6.93 3.58
N ARG A 118 6.96 -8.17 3.55
CA ARG A 118 8.04 -8.57 2.64
C ARG A 118 7.88 -9.99 2.15
N MET A 119 8.35 -10.25 0.93
CA MET A 119 8.57 -11.61 0.44
C MET A 119 9.69 -12.24 1.26
N ARG A 120 9.35 -13.34 1.95
CA ARG A 120 10.24 -14.11 2.82
C ARG A 120 10.75 -15.38 2.13
N PHE A 121 9.87 -16.06 1.40
CA PHE A 121 10.19 -17.30 0.71
C PHE A 121 10.47 -17.00 -0.76
N TYR A 122 11.74 -17.09 -1.15
CA TYR A 122 12.20 -16.76 -2.48
C TYR A 122 12.93 -17.96 -3.10
N PHE A 123 12.63 -18.21 -4.38
CA PHE A 123 13.26 -19.28 -5.16
C PHE A 123 14.09 -18.63 -6.25
N ARG A 124 15.40 -18.96 -6.29
CA ARG A 124 16.29 -18.46 -7.34
C ARG A 124 15.86 -18.98 -8.70
N ASN A 125 16.14 -18.20 -9.74
CA ASN A 125 15.82 -18.54 -11.12
C ASN A 125 14.34 -18.90 -11.35
N TRP A 126 13.42 -18.33 -10.56
CA TRP A 126 11.98 -18.50 -10.73
C TRP A 126 11.48 -18.04 -12.10
N HIS A 127 12.19 -17.12 -12.75
CA HIS A 127 11.92 -16.64 -14.10
C HIS A 127 12.51 -17.54 -15.21
N GLY A 128 13.36 -18.52 -14.86
CA GLY A 128 13.92 -19.50 -15.80
C GLY A 128 14.83 -18.94 -16.90
N THR A 129 15.38 -17.74 -16.74
CA THR A 129 16.22 -17.10 -17.77
C THR A 129 17.71 -17.42 -17.63
N ASN A 130 18.14 -17.99 -16.49
CA ASN A 130 19.50 -18.48 -16.33
C ASN A 130 19.56 -19.97 -16.73
N PRO A 131 20.20 -20.34 -17.86
CA PRO A 131 20.31 -21.73 -18.30
C PRO A 131 21.26 -22.57 -17.43
N GLN A 132 22.05 -21.95 -16.55
CA GLN A 132 22.96 -22.64 -15.64
C GLN A 132 22.29 -23.10 -14.34
N GLU A 133 21.11 -22.57 -14.01
CA GLU A 133 20.35 -22.93 -12.82
C GLU A 133 19.04 -23.64 -13.21
N PRO A 134 18.51 -24.58 -12.41
CA PRO A 134 17.20 -25.16 -12.68
C PRO A 134 16.10 -24.09 -12.66
N ALA A 135 15.10 -24.21 -13.53
CA ALA A 135 13.90 -23.38 -13.49
C ALA A 135 12.98 -23.81 -12.34
N VAL A 136 12.22 -22.87 -11.77
CA VAL A 136 11.29 -23.14 -10.67
C VAL A 136 9.86 -22.78 -11.08
N TYR A 137 8.95 -23.73 -10.93
CA TYR A 137 7.54 -23.60 -11.30
C TYR A 137 6.63 -24.34 -10.30
N ARG A 138 5.35 -23.97 -10.28
CA ARG A 138 4.30 -24.70 -9.55
C ARG A 138 3.83 -25.90 -10.38
N CYS A 139 3.35 -26.94 -9.70
CA CYS A 139 2.81 -28.12 -10.36
C CYS A 139 1.59 -27.74 -11.22
N GLY A 140 1.61 -28.16 -12.49
CA GLY A 140 0.49 -28.02 -13.41
C GLY A 140 -0.52 -29.16 -13.32
N PRO A 141 -1.68 -29.04 -13.99
CA PRO A 141 -2.68 -30.11 -14.04
C PRO A 141 -2.12 -31.37 -14.73
N PRO A 142 -2.48 -32.59 -14.26
CA PRO A 142 -2.03 -33.82 -14.87
C PRO A 142 -2.53 -33.96 -16.31
N GLY A 143 -1.65 -34.36 -17.25
CA GLY A 143 -2.06 -34.78 -18.59
C GLY A 143 -2.11 -33.70 -19.68
N ALA A 144 -1.65 -32.47 -19.42
CA ALA A 144 -1.42 -31.46 -20.45
C ALA A 144 -0.19 -31.83 -21.32
N LYS A 145 -0.33 -32.85 -22.18
CA LYS A 145 0.63 -33.13 -23.24
C LYS A 145 0.41 -32.12 -24.37
N THR A 146 0.91 -30.90 -24.20
CA THR A 146 1.03 -29.97 -25.33
C THR A 146 2.37 -30.23 -26.01
N SER A 147 2.37 -30.28 -27.34
CA SER A 147 3.51 -30.68 -28.18
C SER A 147 4.53 -29.55 -28.36
N SER A 148 4.89 -28.86 -27.27
CA SER A 148 5.82 -27.74 -27.27
C SER A 148 6.60 -27.74 -25.96
N GLU A 149 7.85 -27.26 -25.98
CA GLU A 149 8.73 -27.05 -24.82
C GLU A 149 8.04 -26.25 -23.69
N GLN A 150 6.95 -25.54 -24.01
CA GLN A 150 6.08 -24.82 -23.09
C GLN A 150 5.20 -25.72 -22.19
N ALA A 151 5.07 -27.01 -22.50
CA ALA A 151 4.36 -28.01 -21.70
C ALA A 151 5.14 -28.47 -20.47
N GLU A 152 6.47 -28.33 -20.48
CA GLU A 152 7.35 -28.66 -19.37
C GLU A 152 7.49 -27.51 -18.36
N GLN A 153 7.07 -26.30 -18.76
CA GLN A 153 7.04 -25.13 -17.91
C GLN A 153 5.73 -25.16 -17.13
N GLY A 154 5.80 -25.57 -15.86
CA GLY A 154 4.64 -25.56 -14.96
C GLY A 154 4.02 -24.18 -14.77
N VAL A 155 3.10 -24.05 -13.82
CA VAL A 155 2.43 -22.77 -13.56
C VAL A 155 3.45 -21.77 -12.99
N PRO A 156 3.49 -20.50 -13.46
CA PRO A 156 4.39 -19.48 -12.93
C PRO A 156 4.33 -19.38 -11.40
N LEU A 157 5.48 -19.17 -10.77
CA LEU A 157 5.56 -19.11 -9.31
C LEU A 157 4.88 -17.86 -8.74
N LEU A 158 5.09 -16.71 -9.40
CA LEU A 158 4.63 -15.39 -8.98
C LEU A 158 3.52 -14.90 -9.91
N ASP A 159 2.52 -14.23 -9.35
CA ASP A 159 1.60 -13.39 -10.10
C ASP A 159 2.21 -12.00 -10.37
N SER A 160 1.55 -11.19 -11.20
CA SER A 160 2.05 -9.86 -11.59
C SER A 160 2.29 -8.95 -10.39
N ALA A 161 1.35 -8.90 -9.44
CA ALA A 161 1.47 -8.06 -8.25
C ALA A 161 2.63 -8.51 -7.33
N SER A 162 2.84 -9.82 -7.18
CA SER A 162 3.94 -10.39 -6.41
C SER A 162 5.29 -10.11 -7.06
N PHE A 163 5.35 -10.11 -8.40
CA PHE A 163 6.53 -9.72 -9.14
C PHE A 163 6.85 -8.23 -8.96
N GLU A 164 5.87 -7.35 -9.13
CA GLU A 164 6.05 -5.90 -8.95
C GLU A 164 6.45 -5.58 -7.50
N TYR A 165 5.81 -6.22 -6.53
CA TYR A 165 6.20 -6.08 -5.12
C TYR A 165 7.64 -6.53 -4.87
N LEU A 166 8.03 -7.69 -5.41
CA LEU A 166 9.39 -8.20 -5.29
C LEU A 166 10.39 -7.21 -5.90
N PHE A 167 10.10 -6.65 -7.09
CA PHE A 167 10.97 -5.69 -7.76
C PHE A 167 11.24 -4.45 -6.90
N GLU A 168 10.22 -3.85 -6.28
CA GLU A 168 10.36 -2.69 -5.40
C GLU A 168 10.99 -3.02 -4.02
N GLN A 169 11.04 -4.29 -3.65
CA GLN A 169 11.60 -4.73 -2.37
C GLN A 169 13.14 -4.87 -2.40
N VAL A 170 13.74 -5.16 -3.56
CA VAL A 170 15.17 -5.54 -3.70
C VAL A 170 16.11 -4.35 -3.59
#